data_AF-A0A8K0WM21-F1
#
_entry.id   AF-A0A8K0WM21-F1
#
_cell.length_a   1.000
_cell.length_b   1.000
_cell.length_c   1.000
_cell.angle_alpha   90.00
_cell.angle_beta   90.00
_cell.angle_gamma   90.00
#
_symmetry.space_group_name_H-M   'P 1'
#
loop_
_entity.id
_entity.type
_entity.pdbx_description
1 polymer ?
#
loop_
_entity_poly.entity_id
_entity_poly.type
_entity_poly.pdbx_seq_one_letter_code
_entity_poly.pdbx_strand_id
1 'polypeptide(L)'
;MDPSIQHPNPNGNMGNPRANTMPNRGSPPTPSPAPMATMAPPPDSIYGSDTDLMSSVGQFAKDQGYGIVKLRTSNYREGKPTRFDLVCDRGGVRYNSTAKKRNPSTRKIDCPFKAKAVCEVQLGHQWRFAVQNPDHNHEPRLPAGAPGQENAPLATSLRTLANKMDRISHDMTNSFNELQKQMANLDKRLENLEAREAGYQQMEAQRMDGMGMDDVESRLLASSVL
;
A
#
# COMPACT_ATOMS: atom_id res chain seq x y z
N MET A 1 -86.08 -30.63 26.80
CA MET A 1 -86.58 -30.29 28.15
C MET A 1 -85.42 -29.62 28.87
N ASP A 2 -85.48 -28.31 29.06
CA ASP A 2 -84.63 -27.60 30.02
C ASP A 2 -85.33 -27.68 31.39
N PRO A 3 -84.63 -27.84 32.54
CA PRO A 3 -84.08 -26.66 33.22
C PRO A 3 -82.77 -26.86 34.04
N SER A 4 -81.93 -25.83 34.00
CA SER A 4 -81.16 -25.19 35.08
C SER A 4 -81.09 -25.82 36.49
N ILE A 5 -79.86 -25.98 37.01
CA ILE A 5 -79.52 -25.76 38.44
C ILE A 5 -78.30 -24.82 38.55
N GLN A 6 -78.49 -23.77 39.34
CA GLN A 6 -77.58 -22.68 39.72
C GLN A 6 -76.89 -23.03 41.06
N HIS A 7 -75.65 -22.61 41.36
CA HIS A 7 -75.25 -21.48 42.23
C HIS A 7 -73.78 -21.70 42.70
N PRO A 8 -73.08 -20.75 43.34
CA PRO A 8 -72.81 -19.35 42.99
C PRO A 8 -71.28 -19.08 42.89
N ASN A 9 -70.87 -18.01 42.18
CA ASN A 9 -69.52 -17.46 42.30
C ASN A 9 -69.61 -16.02 42.85
N PRO A 10 -69.06 -15.72 44.04
CA PRO A 10 -69.03 -14.38 44.57
C PRO A 10 -67.87 -13.56 43.99
N ASN A 11 -68.26 -12.33 43.67
CA ASN A 11 -67.47 -11.23 43.14
C ASN A 11 -66.22 -10.90 43.98
N GLY A 12 -65.13 -10.50 43.32
CA GLY A 12 -63.87 -10.13 43.96
C GLY A 12 -62.92 -9.35 43.06
N ASN A 13 -63.45 -8.28 42.45
CA ASN A 13 -62.76 -7.18 41.78
C ASN A 13 -61.42 -6.78 42.43
N MET A 14 -60.36 -6.63 41.63
CA MET A 14 -59.46 -5.45 41.60
C MET A 14 -58.32 -5.62 40.57
N GLY A 15 -58.22 -4.69 39.61
CA GLY A 15 -56.93 -4.32 38.99
C GLY A 15 -56.72 -4.61 37.49
N ASN A 16 -57.20 -3.71 36.64
CA ASN A 16 -56.74 -3.45 35.25
C ASN A 16 -55.28 -2.87 35.28
N PRO A 17 -54.53 -2.58 34.17
CA PRO A 17 -54.75 -2.83 32.73
C PRO A 17 -53.49 -3.25 31.91
N ARG A 18 -53.68 -3.38 30.59
CA ARG A 18 -52.72 -3.21 29.46
C ARG A 18 -52.01 -4.47 28.96
N ALA A 19 -52.70 -5.17 28.05
CA ALA A 19 -52.06 -5.88 26.96
C ALA A 19 -51.27 -4.88 26.08
N ASN A 20 -49.94 -5.03 26.06
CA ASN A 20 -49.08 -4.28 25.15
C ASN A 20 -49.16 -4.91 23.76
N THR A 21 -49.98 -4.29 22.89
CA THR A 21 -49.86 -4.39 21.44
C THR A 21 -48.46 -3.95 21.02
N MET A 22 -47.65 -4.88 20.52
CA MET A 22 -46.39 -4.53 19.86
C MET A 22 -46.71 -3.92 18.49
N PRO A 23 -46.25 -2.71 18.16
CA PRO A 23 -46.39 -2.17 16.82
C PRO A 23 -45.44 -2.90 15.87
N ASN A 24 -46.03 -3.34 14.77
CA ASN A 24 -45.38 -3.80 13.55
C ASN A 24 -44.23 -2.84 13.17
N ARG A 25 -42.97 -3.28 13.37
CA ARG A 25 -41.81 -2.54 12.87
C ARG A 25 -41.82 -2.68 11.35
N GLY A 26 -42.38 -1.68 10.69
CA GLY A 26 -42.21 -1.50 9.25
C GLY A 26 -40.74 -1.61 8.91
N SER A 27 -40.43 -2.47 7.95
CA SER A 27 -39.13 -2.52 7.30
C SER A 27 -38.72 -1.09 6.90
N PRO A 28 -37.46 -0.67 7.11
CA PRO A 28 -37.01 0.60 6.57
C PRO A 28 -37.18 0.54 5.04
N PRO A 29 -37.68 1.60 4.39
CA PRO A 29 -37.58 1.68 2.94
C PRO A 29 -36.09 1.58 2.59
N THR A 30 -35.72 0.55 1.83
CA THR A 30 -34.46 0.55 1.10
C THR A 30 -34.34 1.89 0.39
N PRO A 31 -33.28 2.68 0.59
CA PRO A 31 -33.11 3.89 -0.21
C PRO A 31 -33.00 3.43 -1.67
N SER A 32 -34.02 3.74 -2.47
CA SER A 32 -33.86 3.77 -3.92
C SER A 32 -32.57 4.52 -4.23
N PRO A 33 -31.68 4.02 -5.11
CA PRO A 33 -30.56 4.81 -5.55
C PRO A 33 -31.14 6.11 -6.12
N ALA A 34 -30.78 7.24 -5.50
CA ALA A 34 -31.11 8.55 -6.03
C ALA A 34 -30.65 8.59 -7.50
N PRO A 35 -31.37 9.27 -8.41
CA PRO A 35 -30.92 9.41 -9.79
C PRO A 35 -29.52 10.02 -9.78
N MET A 36 -28.52 9.19 -10.08
CA MET A 36 -27.11 9.50 -9.93
C MET A 36 -26.73 10.53 -10.99
N ALA A 37 -26.07 11.61 -10.56
CA ALA A 37 -25.72 12.76 -11.37
C ALA A 37 -25.08 12.36 -12.72
N THR A 38 -25.81 12.57 -13.81
CA THR A 38 -25.34 12.38 -15.17
C THR A 38 -24.36 13.50 -15.50
N MET A 39 -23.12 13.16 -15.84
CA MET A 39 -22.17 14.13 -16.38
C MET A 39 -22.73 14.65 -17.71
N ALA A 40 -23.02 15.95 -17.81
CA ALA A 40 -23.37 16.54 -19.10
C ALA A 40 -22.18 16.27 -20.03
N PRO A 41 -22.35 15.63 -21.20
CA PRO A 41 -21.21 15.35 -22.06
C PRO A 41 -20.58 16.70 -22.47
N PRO A 42 -19.25 16.79 -22.55
CA PRO A 42 -18.65 17.93 -23.25
C PRO A 42 -19.25 17.91 -24.67
N PRO A 43 -19.65 19.08 -25.21
CA PRO A 43 -20.32 19.15 -26.52
C PRO A 43 -19.50 18.35 -27.53
N ASP A 44 -20.14 17.52 -28.37
CA ASP A 44 -19.49 16.62 -29.32
C ASP A 44 -18.29 17.31 -29.98
N SER A 45 -17.12 17.01 -29.45
CA SER A 45 -15.93 17.82 -29.65
C SER A 45 -14.96 17.05 -30.52
N ILE A 46 -14.59 17.72 -31.60
CA ILE A 46 -13.57 17.28 -32.51
C ILE A 46 -12.29 17.98 -32.09
N TYR A 47 -11.24 17.20 -31.80
CA TYR A 47 -9.97 17.71 -31.30
C TYR A 47 -8.86 17.53 -32.33
N GLY A 48 -7.95 18.50 -32.41
CA GLY A 48 -6.83 18.45 -33.35
C GLY A 48 -5.76 17.42 -32.97
N SER A 49 -5.69 17.02 -31.70
CA SER A 49 -4.69 16.07 -31.21
C SER A 49 -5.21 15.23 -30.05
N ASP A 50 -4.51 14.13 -29.77
CA ASP A 50 -4.82 13.23 -28.66
C ASP A 50 -4.59 13.91 -27.29
N THR A 51 -3.62 14.83 -27.24
CA THR A 51 -3.23 15.58 -26.04
C THR A 51 -4.26 16.65 -25.71
N ASP A 52 -4.72 17.37 -26.73
CA ASP A 52 -5.80 18.36 -26.61
C ASP A 52 -7.11 17.71 -26.13
N LEU A 53 -7.49 16.58 -26.74
CA LEU A 53 -8.64 15.79 -26.31
C LEU A 53 -8.55 15.41 -24.83
N MET A 54 -7.44 14.81 -24.41
CA MET A 54 -7.29 14.36 -23.02
C MET A 54 -7.27 15.51 -22.02
N SER A 55 -6.71 16.66 -22.41
CA SER A 55 -6.66 17.85 -21.57
C SER A 55 -8.06 18.46 -21.40
N SER A 56 -8.79 18.64 -22.51
CA SER A 56 -10.15 19.19 -22.50
C SER A 56 -11.13 18.28 -21.76
N VAL A 57 -11.19 16.99 -22.11
CA VAL A 57 -12.08 16.00 -21.46
C VAL A 57 -11.71 15.85 -19.99
N GLY A 58 -10.42 15.82 -19.67
CA GLY A 58 -9.93 15.71 -18.30
C GLY A 58 -10.26 16.94 -17.45
N GLN A 59 -10.13 18.15 -18.00
CA GLN A 59 -10.49 19.38 -17.30
C GLN A 59 -12.00 19.46 -17.06
N PHE A 60 -12.79 19.22 -18.09
CA PHE A 60 -14.25 19.25 -18.01
C PHE A 60 -14.81 18.22 -17.01
N ALA A 61 -14.20 17.03 -16.92
CA ALA A 61 -14.52 16.05 -15.88
C ALA A 61 -14.18 16.56 -14.47
N LYS A 62 -13.00 17.17 -14.29
CA LYS A 62 -12.57 17.71 -13.00
C LYS A 62 -13.47 18.83 -12.50
N ASP A 63 -13.92 19.70 -13.40
CA ASP A 63 -14.84 20.80 -13.07
C ASP A 63 -16.17 20.25 -12.53
N GLN A 64 -16.57 19.05 -12.99
CA GLN A 64 -17.72 18.31 -12.49
C GLN A 64 -17.39 17.33 -11.34
N GLY A 65 -16.18 17.38 -10.79
CA GLY A 65 -15.75 16.53 -9.68
C GLY A 65 -15.41 15.09 -10.04
N TYR A 66 -15.31 14.75 -11.33
CA TYR A 66 -14.97 13.42 -11.82
C TYR A 66 -13.53 13.36 -12.37
N GLY A 67 -12.96 12.16 -12.42
CA GLY A 67 -11.71 11.91 -13.12
C GLY A 67 -11.94 10.94 -14.28
N ILE A 68 -11.44 11.28 -15.47
CA ILE A 68 -11.44 10.37 -16.64
C ILE A 68 -10.00 9.96 -16.96
N VAL A 69 -9.78 8.67 -17.18
CA VAL A 69 -8.47 8.06 -17.44
C VAL A 69 -8.53 7.11 -18.64
N LYS A 70 -7.37 6.88 -19.29
CA LYS A 70 -7.24 5.89 -20.36
C LYS A 70 -7.26 4.48 -19.77
N LEU A 71 -8.23 3.65 -20.16
CA LEU A 71 -8.27 2.23 -19.82
C LEU A 71 -7.40 1.42 -20.80
N ARG A 72 -7.59 1.67 -22.09
CA ARG A 72 -6.95 0.93 -23.18
C ARG A 72 -6.62 1.87 -24.33
N THR A 73 -5.48 1.63 -24.96
CA THR A 73 -5.11 2.19 -26.25
C THR A 73 -5.14 1.06 -27.29
N SER A 74 -5.68 1.32 -28.48
CA SER A 74 -5.85 0.30 -29.52
C SER A 74 -5.83 0.92 -30.92
N ASN A 75 -5.91 0.06 -31.95
CA ASN A 75 -5.92 0.45 -33.35
C ASN A 75 -4.68 1.28 -33.72
N TYR A 76 -3.50 0.68 -33.64
CA TYR A 76 -2.26 1.40 -33.91
C TYR A 76 -2.05 1.59 -35.41
N ARG A 77 -1.68 2.80 -35.82
CA ARG A 77 -1.27 3.16 -37.19
C ARG A 77 0.03 3.93 -37.11
N GLU A 78 1.02 3.55 -37.93
CA GLU A 78 2.35 4.21 -37.94
C GLU A 78 2.97 4.28 -36.53
N GLY A 79 2.78 3.23 -35.73
CA GLY A 79 3.25 3.17 -34.34
C GLY A 79 2.46 4.01 -33.33
N LYS A 80 1.43 4.75 -33.75
CA LYS A 80 0.61 5.62 -32.88
C LYS A 80 -0.79 5.03 -32.65
N PRO A 81 -1.32 5.06 -31.41
CA PRO A 81 -2.68 4.59 -31.14
C PRO A 81 -3.72 5.54 -31.74
N THR A 82 -4.73 5.00 -32.43
CA THR A 82 -5.83 5.80 -33.02
C THR A 82 -7.17 5.63 -32.28
N ARG A 83 -7.19 4.84 -31.20
CA ARG A 83 -8.38 4.67 -30.36
C ARG A 83 -8.02 4.60 -28.88
N PHE A 84 -8.76 5.33 -28.06
CA PHE A 84 -8.74 5.23 -26.60
C PHE A 84 -10.10 4.77 -26.09
N ASP A 85 -10.10 3.78 -25.20
CA ASP A 85 -11.24 3.53 -24.33
C ASP A 85 -10.97 4.23 -22.99
N LEU A 86 -11.93 5.03 -22.55
CA LEU A 86 -11.82 5.94 -21.41
C LEU A 86 -12.81 5.50 -20.32
N VAL A 87 -12.38 5.62 -19.06
CA VAL A 87 -13.18 5.24 -17.88
C VAL A 87 -13.02 6.27 -16.77
N CYS A 88 -13.90 6.21 -15.78
CA CYS A 88 -13.73 6.98 -14.55
C CYS A 88 -12.48 6.51 -13.77
N ASP A 89 -11.84 7.39 -12.99
CA ASP A 89 -10.73 7.07 -12.07
C ASP A 89 -11.09 5.99 -11.03
N ARG A 90 -12.39 5.88 -10.71
CA ARG A 90 -12.96 4.84 -9.86
C ARG A 90 -13.49 3.61 -10.62
N GLY A 91 -13.28 3.58 -11.93
CA GLY A 91 -13.71 2.50 -12.82
C GLY A 91 -12.88 1.22 -12.67
N GLY A 92 -13.54 0.10 -13.00
CA GLY A 92 -12.98 -1.24 -12.95
C GLY A 92 -12.95 -1.86 -11.55
N VAL A 93 -12.64 -3.15 -11.51
CA VAL A 93 -12.70 -3.95 -10.28
C VAL A 93 -11.36 -3.91 -9.55
N ARG A 94 -11.42 -3.88 -8.22
CA ARG A 94 -10.25 -4.07 -7.36
C ARG A 94 -9.72 -5.50 -7.50
N TYR A 95 -8.44 -5.65 -7.80
CA TYR A 95 -7.81 -6.96 -7.73
C TYR A 95 -7.51 -7.28 -6.25
N ASN A 96 -8.17 -8.29 -5.70
CA ASN A 96 -7.85 -8.79 -4.36
C ASN A 96 -6.74 -9.83 -4.48
N SER A 97 -5.50 -9.46 -4.16
CA SER A 97 -4.39 -10.42 -4.13
C SER A 97 -4.35 -11.13 -2.77
N THR A 98 -4.52 -12.44 -2.78
CA THR A 98 -4.34 -13.30 -1.60
C THR A 98 -2.90 -13.32 -1.10
N ALA A 99 -1.94 -12.89 -1.93
CA ALA A 99 -0.50 -12.96 -1.67
C ALA A 99 0.06 -11.76 -0.88
N LYS A 100 -0.74 -10.72 -0.57
CA LYS A 100 -0.22 -9.46 -0.01
C LYS A 100 -0.74 -9.21 1.40
N LYS A 101 0.14 -9.27 2.41
CA LYS A 101 -0.11 -8.88 3.82
C LYS A 101 -0.51 -7.40 4.04
N ARG A 102 -0.63 -6.58 2.99
CA ARG A 102 -1.02 -5.17 3.08
C ARG A 102 -2.42 -4.97 2.50
N ASN A 103 -3.28 -4.24 3.21
CA ASN A 103 -4.58 -3.82 2.69
C ASN A 103 -4.39 -2.93 1.43
N PRO A 104 -4.84 -3.38 0.24
CA PRO A 104 -4.73 -2.58 -0.97
C PRO A 104 -5.69 -1.39 -0.91
N SER A 105 -5.15 -0.17 -0.83
CA SER A 105 -5.91 1.08 -0.89
C SER A 105 -6.18 1.48 -2.34
N THR A 106 -7.00 0.69 -3.06
CA THR A 106 -7.50 1.10 -4.38
C THR A 106 -8.84 1.83 -4.23
N ARG A 107 -9.00 2.92 -4.99
CA ARG A 107 -10.23 3.73 -5.03
C ARG A 107 -11.25 3.21 -6.06
N LYS A 108 -10.96 2.07 -6.68
CA LYS A 108 -11.80 1.39 -7.65
C LYS A 108 -13.04 0.81 -6.98
N ILE A 109 -14.21 1.21 -7.46
CA ILE A 109 -15.53 0.75 -6.99
C ILE A 109 -16.40 0.29 -8.16
N ASP A 110 -15.76 -0.07 -9.27
CA ASP A 110 -16.42 -0.51 -10.49
C ASP A 110 -17.44 0.51 -11.04
N CYS A 111 -17.01 1.77 -11.12
CA CYS A 111 -17.81 2.83 -11.70
C CYS A 111 -18.16 2.51 -13.17
N PRO A 112 -19.45 2.61 -13.59
CA PRO A 112 -19.91 2.17 -14.89
C PRO A 112 -19.61 3.16 -16.03
N PHE A 113 -19.19 4.39 -15.72
CA PHE A 113 -18.87 5.43 -16.70
C PHE A 113 -17.85 4.92 -17.72
N LYS A 114 -18.20 5.07 -19.01
CA LYS A 114 -17.37 4.68 -20.14
C LYS A 114 -17.50 5.68 -21.28
N ALA A 115 -16.37 5.99 -21.90
CA ALA A 115 -16.33 6.78 -23.13
C ALA A 115 -15.29 6.20 -24.10
N LYS A 116 -15.32 6.63 -25.35
CA LYS A 116 -14.29 6.35 -26.35
C LYS A 116 -13.81 7.64 -26.99
N ALA A 117 -12.56 7.62 -27.43
CA ALA A 117 -12.01 8.59 -28.35
C ALA A 117 -11.42 7.87 -29.56
N VAL A 118 -11.71 8.34 -30.76
CA VAL A 118 -11.22 7.73 -32.01
C VAL A 118 -10.66 8.83 -32.92
N CYS A 119 -9.45 8.62 -33.42
CA CYS A 119 -8.87 9.43 -34.50
C CYS A 119 -9.52 8.99 -35.82
N GLU A 120 -10.34 9.87 -36.40
CA GLU A 120 -11.08 9.61 -37.63
C GLU A 120 -10.31 10.18 -38.82
N VAL A 121 -9.90 9.30 -39.74
CA VAL A 121 -9.22 9.69 -40.98
C VAL A 121 -10.12 10.59 -41.84
N GLN A 122 -11.43 10.32 -41.84
CA GLN A 122 -12.43 11.11 -42.57
C GLN A 122 -12.56 12.55 -42.06
N LEU A 123 -12.19 12.80 -40.81
CA LEU A 123 -12.13 14.15 -40.21
C LEU A 123 -10.71 14.74 -40.32
N GLY A 124 -9.88 14.28 -41.26
CA GLY A 124 -8.52 14.80 -41.42
C GLY A 124 -7.61 14.48 -40.23
N HIS A 125 -7.72 13.27 -39.67
CA HIS A 125 -6.96 12.80 -38.51
C HIS A 125 -7.29 13.51 -37.18
N GLN A 126 -8.48 14.11 -37.10
CA GLN A 126 -8.97 14.68 -35.86
C GLN A 126 -9.58 13.60 -34.95
N TRP A 127 -9.66 13.91 -33.67
CA TRP A 127 -10.16 13.00 -32.65
C TRP A 127 -11.60 13.32 -32.28
N ARG A 128 -12.47 12.33 -32.38
CA ARG A 128 -13.85 12.39 -31.90
C ARG A 128 -13.95 11.74 -30.53
N PHE A 129 -14.47 12.47 -29.56
CA PHE A 129 -14.88 11.93 -28.26
C PHE A 129 -16.36 11.52 -28.29
N ALA A 130 -16.72 10.41 -27.64
CA ALA A 130 -18.10 9.97 -27.48
C ALA A 130 -18.29 9.23 -26.16
N VAL A 131 -19.30 9.64 -25.37
CA VAL A 131 -19.70 8.93 -24.16
C VAL A 131 -20.48 7.68 -24.54
N GLN A 132 -20.12 6.53 -23.94
CA GLN A 132 -20.84 5.26 -24.13
C GLN A 132 -21.82 5.00 -22.99
N ASN A 133 -21.41 5.31 -21.76
CA ASN A 133 -22.25 5.25 -20.57
C ASN A 133 -21.91 6.47 -19.69
N PRO A 134 -22.86 7.40 -19.47
CA PRO A 134 -22.65 8.59 -18.65
C PRO A 134 -22.84 8.35 -17.15
N ASP A 135 -23.30 7.17 -16.73
CA ASP A 135 -23.66 6.90 -15.34
C ASP A 135 -22.43 6.79 -14.44
N HIS A 136 -22.55 7.36 -13.24
CA HIS A 136 -21.60 7.18 -12.16
C HIS A 136 -22.29 6.50 -10.98
N ASN A 137 -21.58 5.58 -10.32
CA ASN A 137 -22.08 4.95 -9.09
C ASN A 137 -21.50 5.62 -7.82
N HIS A 138 -21.05 6.86 -7.94
CA HIS A 138 -20.53 7.65 -6.84
C HIS A 138 -20.71 9.14 -7.06
N GLU A 139 -20.73 9.87 -5.96
CA GLU A 139 -20.79 11.32 -5.95
C GLU A 139 -19.56 11.96 -6.64
N PRO A 140 -19.73 13.13 -7.30
CA PRO A 140 -18.66 14.06 -7.60
C PRO A 140 -17.74 14.27 -6.40
N ARG A 141 -16.44 14.37 -6.66
CA ARG A 141 -15.52 14.88 -5.66
C ARG A 141 -15.73 16.38 -5.56
N LEU A 142 -15.82 16.89 -4.33
CA LEU A 142 -15.62 18.33 -4.12
C LEU A 142 -14.30 18.72 -4.79
N PRO A 143 -14.27 19.77 -5.63
CA PRO A 143 -13.01 20.30 -6.14
C PRO A 143 -12.13 20.51 -4.91
N ALA A 144 -10.96 19.88 -4.92
CA ALA A 144 -10.02 20.02 -3.82
C ALA A 144 -9.84 21.52 -3.59
N GLY A 145 -10.22 21.99 -2.40
CA GLY A 145 -9.86 23.34 -1.97
C GLY A 145 -8.38 23.58 -2.24
N ALA A 146 -8.03 24.84 -2.48
CA ALA A 146 -6.72 25.34 -2.89
C ALA A 146 -5.53 24.43 -2.51
N PRO A 147 -4.53 24.25 -3.40
CA PRO A 147 -3.40 23.34 -3.19
C PRO A 147 -2.75 23.60 -1.82
N GLY A 148 -2.98 22.70 -0.86
CA GLY A 148 -2.55 22.88 0.52
C GLY A 148 -3.42 22.19 1.58
N GLN A 149 -4.68 21.81 1.28
CA GLN A 149 -5.51 21.03 2.21
C GLN A 149 -5.60 19.56 1.81
N GLU A 150 -4.55 18.80 2.13
CA GLU A 150 -4.68 17.34 2.20
C GLU A 150 -5.55 16.97 3.42
N ASN A 151 -6.82 16.67 3.19
CA ASN A 151 -7.74 16.15 4.20
C ASN A 151 -7.44 14.67 4.53
N ALA A 152 -6.18 14.26 4.63
CA ALA A 152 -5.86 13.10 5.44
C ALA A 152 -6.03 13.56 6.89
N PRO A 153 -6.97 12.99 7.68
CA PRO A 153 -7.10 13.41 9.07
C PRO A 153 -5.72 13.24 9.71
N LEU A 154 -5.18 14.30 10.30
CA LEU A 154 -3.83 14.40 10.89
C LEU A 154 -3.36 13.09 11.55
N ALA A 155 -4.27 12.38 12.23
CA ALA A 155 -4.06 11.07 12.83
C ALA A 155 -3.52 9.98 11.87
N THR A 156 -3.89 10.00 10.59
CA THR A 156 -3.40 9.08 9.54
C THR A 156 -1.97 9.42 9.14
N SER A 157 -1.64 10.71 9.03
CA SER A 157 -0.28 11.17 8.78
C SER A 157 0.63 10.83 9.97
N LEU A 158 0.17 11.06 11.20
CA LEU A 158 0.88 10.69 12.44
C LEU A 158 1.09 9.18 12.56
N ARG A 159 0.07 8.35 12.29
CA ARG A 159 0.22 6.88 12.29
C ARG A 159 1.19 6.39 11.22
N THR A 160 1.18 7.00 10.05
CA THR A 160 2.10 6.63 8.96
C THR A 160 3.54 7.00 9.32
N LEU A 161 3.73 8.15 9.98
CA LEU A 161 5.03 8.58 10.48
C LEU A 161 5.58 7.64 11.56
N ALA A 162 4.76 7.25 12.54
CA ALA A 162 5.14 6.30 13.59
C ALA A 162 5.61 4.95 12.99
N ASN A 163 4.81 4.39 12.07
CA ASN A 163 5.17 3.14 11.38
C ASN A 163 6.48 3.24 10.56
N LYS A 164 6.87 4.44 10.12
CA LYS A 164 8.15 4.66 9.44
C LYS A 164 9.30 4.71 10.45
N MET A 165 9.12 5.40 11.57
CA MET A 165 10.10 5.47 12.65
C MET A 165 10.42 4.07 13.22
N ASP A 166 9.40 3.23 13.41
CA ASP A 166 9.61 1.86 13.89
C ASP A 166 10.49 1.03 12.94
N ARG A 167 10.31 1.19 11.61
CA ARG A 167 11.15 0.49 10.63
C ARG A 167 12.58 0.99 10.64
N ILE A 168 12.78 2.31 10.70
CA ILE A 168 14.12 2.91 10.74
C ILE A 168 14.85 2.48 12.01
N SER A 169 14.16 2.47 13.15
CA SER A 169 14.71 1.98 14.41
C SER A 169 15.13 0.51 14.32
N HIS A 170 14.31 -0.32 13.68
CA HIS A 170 14.64 -1.73 13.48
C HIS A 170 15.87 -1.92 12.57
N ASP A 171 15.94 -1.20 11.46
CA ASP A 171 17.08 -1.27 10.53
C ASP A 171 18.37 -0.77 11.18
N MET A 172 18.30 0.31 11.97
CA MET A 172 19.43 0.81 12.76
C MET A 172 19.91 -0.21 13.79
N THR A 173 18.99 -0.86 14.49
CA THR A 173 19.33 -1.87 15.52
C THR A 173 20.00 -3.09 14.88
N ASN A 174 19.50 -3.54 13.73
CA ASN A 174 20.08 -4.66 13.00
C ASN A 174 21.49 -4.33 12.48
N SER A 175 21.67 -3.12 11.95
CA SER A 175 22.97 -2.64 11.48
C SER A 175 24.00 -2.55 12.63
N PHE A 176 23.57 -2.04 13.79
CA PHE A 176 24.41 -1.94 14.97
C PHE A 176 24.83 -3.31 15.51
N ASN A 177 23.90 -4.26 15.58
CA ASN A 177 24.20 -5.63 16.01
C ASN A 177 25.19 -6.33 15.07
N GLU A 178 25.12 -6.06 13.76
CA GLU A 178 26.06 -6.64 12.81
C GLU A 178 27.45 -6.02 12.93
N LEU A 179 27.54 -4.71 13.14
CA LEU A 179 28.80 -4.02 13.44
C LEU A 179 29.44 -4.56 14.74
N GLN A 180 28.63 -4.82 15.76
CA GLN A 180 29.13 -5.36 17.03
C GLN A 180 29.72 -6.77 16.86
N LYS A 181 29.11 -7.61 16.02
CA LYS A 181 29.68 -8.93 15.67
C LYS A 181 30.97 -8.82 14.86
N GLN A 182 31.05 -7.86 13.95
CA GLN A 182 32.27 -7.61 13.19
C GLN A 182 33.41 -7.20 14.11
N MET A 183 33.18 -6.30 15.06
CA MET A 183 34.19 -5.93 16.06
C MET A 183 34.63 -7.14 16.89
N ALA A 184 33.71 -7.96 17.39
CA ALA A 184 34.06 -9.17 18.14
C ALA A 184 34.89 -10.18 17.31
N ASN A 185 34.64 -10.26 15.99
CA ASN A 185 35.42 -11.10 15.09
C ASN A 185 36.84 -10.52 14.88
N LEU A 186 36.95 -9.20 14.72
CA LEU A 186 38.23 -8.51 14.60
C LEU A 186 39.09 -8.70 15.85
N ASP A 187 38.52 -8.58 17.04
CA ASP A 187 39.22 -8.83 18.31
C ASP A 187 39.78 -10.26 18.37
N LYS A 188 38.96 -11.26 18.02
CA LYS A 188 39.41 -12.66 17.97
C LYS A 188 40.50 -12.91 16.93
N ARG A 189 40.50 -12.17 15.82
CA ARG A 189 41.57 -12.27 14.81
C ARG A 189 42.87 -11.63 15.32
N LEU A 190 42.78 -10.55 16.08
CA LEU A 190 43.94 -9.94 16.74
C LEU A 190 44.54 -10.88 17.79
N GLU A 191 43.73 -11.49 18.64
CA GLU A 191 44.21 -12.48 19.63
C GLU A 191 44.94 -13.66 18.97
N ASN A 192 44.42 -14.18 17.86
CA ASN A 192 45.07 -15.27 17.12
C ASN A 192 46.38 -14.85 16.45
N LEU A 193 46.50 -13.58 16.01
CA LEU A 193 47.73 -13.03 15.45
C LEU A 193 48.79 -12.87 16.54
N GLU A 194 48.41 -12.35 17.70
CA GLU A 194 49.27 -12.19 18.87
C GLU A 194 49.78 -13.54 19.40
N ALA A 195 48.90 -14.54 19.52
CA ALA A 195 49.28 -15.89 19.91
C ALA A 195 50.26 -16.54 18.92
N ARG A 196 50.12 -16.24 17.62
CA ARG A 196 51.02 -16.76 16.59
C ARG A 196 52.38 -16.06 16.63
N GLU A 197 52.43 -14.76 16.91
CA GLU A 197 53.66 -14.00 17.09
C GLU A 197 54.45 -14.47 18.32
N ALA A 198 53.77 -14.71 19.45
CA ALA A 198 54.38 -15.29 20.64
C ALA A 198 55.01 -16.66 20.37
N GLY A 199 54.37 -17.50 19.55
CA GLY A 199 54.93 -18.79 19.12
C GLY A 199 56.20 -18.66 18.26
N TYR A 200 56.27 -17.64 17.38
CA TYR A 200 57.48 -17.36 16.60
C TYR A 200 58.63 -16.84 17.48
N GLN A 201 58.35 -15.94 18.43
CA GLN A 201 59.35 -15.46 19.39
C GLN A 201 59.90 -16.60 20.27
N GLN A 202 59.05 -17.52 20.69
CA GLN A 202 59.48 -18.71 21.45
C GLN A 202 60.37 -19.63 20.62
N MET A 203 60.02 -19.87 19.34
CA MET A 203 60.84 -20.68 18.42
C MET A 203 62.18 -20.00 18.11
N GLU A 204 62.21 -18.68 17.98
CA GLU A 204 63.43 -17.89 17.75
C GLU A 204 64.33 -17.90 18.99
N ALA A 205 63.77 -17.78 20.19
CA ALA A 205 64.49 -17.93 21.45
C ALA A 205 65.11 -19.33 21.61
N GLN A 206 64.36 -20.40 21.28
CA GLN A 206 64.88 -21.77 21.28
C GLN A 206 65.98 -22.00 20.23
N ARG A 207 65.91 -21.31 19.08
CA ARG A 207 66.90 -21.42 18.00
C ARG A 207 68.20 -20.69 18.35
N MET A 208 68.13 -19.55 19.03
CA MET A 208 69.28 -18.78 19.48
C MET A 208 70.04 -19.47 20.63
N ASP A 209 69.36 -20.24 21.47
CA ASP A 209 69.97 -21.02 22.57
C ASP A 209 70.70 -22.29 22.07
N GLY A 210 70.39 -22.75 20.84
CA GLY A 210 71.03 -23.91 20.20
C GLY A 210 72.31 -23.61 19.42
N MET A 211 72.68 -22.32 19.26
CA MET A 211 73.94 -21.88 18.63
C MET A 211 74.93 -21.40 19.69
N GLY A 212 75.15 -22.23 20.72
CA GLY A 212 76.21 -22.04 21.70
C GLY A 212 77.57 -22.13 21.02
N MET A 213 78.26 -21.00 20.95
CA MET A 213 79.61 -20.79 20.45
C MET A 213 80.57 -21.89 20.93
N ASP A 214 81.13 -22.69 20.02
CA ASP A 214 82.17 -23.67 20.34
C ASP A 214 83.43 -22.90 20.78
N ASP A 215 83.59 -22.70 22.08
CA ASP A 215 84.67 -21.88 22.62
C ASP A 215 86.01 -22.61 22.42
N VAL A 216 86.77 -22.16 21.41
CA VAL A 216 88.13 -22.64 21.10
C VAL A 216 89.05 -22.50 22.31
N GLU A 217 88.74 -21.60 23.25
CA GLU A 217 89.47 -21.36 24.49
C GLU A 217 89.39 -22.56 25.47
N SER A 218 88.31 -23.34 25.42
CA SER A 218 88.17 -24.57 26.23
C SER A 218 89.09 -25.71 25.75
N ARG A 219 89.54 -25.69 24.49
CA ARG A 219 90.45 -26.73 23.95
C ARG A 219 91.92 -26.48 24.25
N LEU A 220 92.33 -25.23 24.52
CA LEU A 220 93.72 -24.90 24.83
C LEU A 220 94.11 -25.18 26.29
N LEU A 221 93.14 -25.25 27.20
CA LEU A 221 93.39 -25.57 28.62
C LEU A 221 93.53 -27.08 28.90
N ALA A 222 93.20 -27.95 27.94
CA ALA A 222 93.29 -29.41 28.09
C ALA A 222 94.65 -30.00 27.66
N SER A 223 95.59 -29.20 27.15
CA SER A 223 96.90 -29.66 26.64
C SER A 223 98.09 -29.07 27.41
N SER A 224 97.95 -28.93 28.74
CA SER A 224 99.08 -28.59 29.63
C SER A 224 99.04 -29.47 30.89
N VAL A 225 99.13 -30.78 30.67
CA VAL A 225 99.60 -31.74 31.67
C VAL A 225 100.51 -32.71 30.92
N LEU A 226 101.81 -32.45 31.00
CA LEU A 226 102.90 -33.43 31.07
C LEU A 226 104.20 -32.68 31.41
#